data_AF-A0A6C0EBD4-F1
#
_entry.id   AF-A0A6C0EBD4-F1
#
_cell.length_a   1.000
_cell.length_b   1.000
_cell.length_c   1.000
_cell.angle_alpha   90.00
_cell.angle_beta   90.00
_cell.angle_gamma   90.00
#
_symmetry.space_group_name_H-M   'P 1'
#
loop_
_entity.id
_entity.type
_entity.pdbx_description
1 polymer ?
#
loop_
_entity_poly.entity_id
_entity_poly.type
_entity_poly.pdbx_seq_one_letter_code
_entity_poly.pdbx_strand_id
1 'polypeptide(L)'
;MEFYIVSNNKTEKRLRDGLNDTEKSYKFCSLENLPNYIKHDMYYIRKVTLPDSVEVTEADDLYRSKSIILDKKVSVEKFDKWADEEFCKNAVKKNCMLLEYIQNQTDELCKLALDQNTDTLSLIRDQTPELCEYAIKKNPLAINNVKHQTYELCKLAVESDIEALALIDEQPYELCEDAVKRDPSAIYYLKKPDENLYWVALKSDIDSITLIKKPTNEMYIYVLERDGEYLQYIDNQTEELCRIAIKNNPRCLQFVKEQTKSLCELALELDPMVMNYVRIPLD
;
A
#
# COMPACT_ATOMS: atom_id res chain seq x y z
N MET A 1 30.27 -31.49 -3.35
CA MET A 1 29.24 -30.56 -3.87
C MET A 1 27.98 -31.35 -4.12
N GLU A 2 26.83 -30.92 -3.60
CA GLU A 2 25.54 -31.57 -3.85
C GLU A 2 24.81 -30.86 -5.00
N PHE A 3 24.18 -31.63 -5.88
CA PHE A 3 23.48 -31.13 -7.05
C PHE A 3 21.99 -31.46 -7.01
N TYR A 4 21.16 -30.58 -7.57
CA TYR A 4 19.71 -30.69 -7.50
C TYR A 4 19.02 -30.17 -8.76
N ILE A 5 17.88 -30.76 -9.08
CA ILE A 5 16.92 -30.24 -10.05
C ILE A 5 15.66 -29.82 -9.31
N VAL A 6 15.21 -28.60 -9.61
CA VAL A 6 13.88 -28.11 -9.27
C VAL A 6 12.97 -28.31 -10.48
N SER A 7 11.77 -28.84 -10.28
CA SER A 7 10.88 -29.21 -11.36
C SER A 7 9.41 -28.95 -11.05
N ASN A 8 8.65 -28.69 -12.11
CA ASN A 8 7.19 -28.72 -12.11
C ASN A 8 6.70 -29.99 -12.81
N ASN A 9 5.37 -30.18 -12.96
CA ASN A 9 4.81 -31.38 -13.59
C ASN A 9 5.29 -31.58 -15.04
N LYS A 10 5.49 -30.49 -15.79
CA LYS A 10 5.97 -30.55 -17.19
C LYS A 10 7.44 -30.96 -17.24
N THR A 11 8.28 -30.38 -16.36
CA THR A 11 9.69 -30.74 -16.25
C THR A 11 9.86 -32.18 -15.78
N GLU A 12 9.08 -32.64 -14.78
CA GLU A 12 9.11 -34.05 -14.35
C GLU A 12 8.77 -35.03 -15.48
N LYS A 13 7.79 -34.69 -16.33
CA LYS A 13 7.48 -35.51 -17.51
C LYS A 13 8.70 -35.65 -18.43
N ARG A 14 9.42 -34.55 -18.69
CA ARG A 14 10.65 -34.57 -19.51
C ARG A 14 11.77 -35.36 -18.85
N LEU A 15 11.98 -35.20 -17.54
CA LEU A 15 12.99 -35.96 -16.80
C LEU A 15 12.74 -37.48 -16.88
N ARG A 16 11.47 -37.90 -16.88
CA ARG A 16 11.07 -39.30 -17.04
C ARG A 16 11.23 -39.78 -18.48
N ASP A 17 10.82 -38.97 -19.44
CA ASP A 17 10.80 -39.35 -20.86
C ASP A 17 12.23 -39.34 -21.48
N GLY A 18 13.22 -38.77 -20.79
CA GLY A 18 14.62 -38.72 -21.20
C GLY A 18 14.95 -37.54 -22.12
N LEU A 19 16.24 -37.35 -22.43
CA LEU A 19 16.66 -36.36 -23.43
C LEU A 19 16.16 -36.77 -24.82
N ASN A 20 15.57 -35.83 -25.54
CA ASN A 20 15.20 -35.99 -26.96
C ASN A 20 16.17 -35.22 -27.86
N ASP A 21 16.03 -35.34 -29.19
CA ASP A 21 16.94 -34.70 -30.16
C ASP A 21 17.07 -33.18 -30.01
N THR A 22 16.10 -32.51 -29.39
CA THR A 22 16.12 -31.07 -29.13
C THR A 22 16.79 -30.67 -27.81
N GLU A 23 16.79 -31.56 -26.80
CA GLU A 23 17.41 -31.33 -25.49
C GLU A 23 18.79 -32.00 -25.42
N LYS A 24 19.86 -31.21 -25.54
CA LYS A 24 21.24 -31.73 -25.60
C LYS A 24 21.84 -32.14 -24.25
N SER A 25 21.24 -31.73 -23.12
CA SER A 25 21.77 -31.99 -21.76
C SER A 25 20.72 -31.67 -20.70
N TYR A 26 20.78 -32.36 -19.56
CA TYR A 26 20.06 -32.01 -18.35
C TYR A 26 20.68 -30.78 -17.71
N LYS A 27 19.85 -29.91 -17.11
CA LYS A 27 20.30 -28.76 -16.32
C LYS A 27 20.01 -28.99 -14.84
N PHE A 28 20.97 -28.70 -13.99
CA PHE A 28 20.86 -28.81 -12.53
C PHE A 28 21.68 -27.71 -11.85
N CYS A 29 21.48 -27.50 -10.56
CA CYS A 29 22.14 -26.44 -9.79
C CYS A 29 22.83 -27.03 -8.55
N SER A 30 23.73 -26.27 -7.95
CA SER A 30 24.30 -26.59 -6.63
C SER A 30 23.27 -26.39 -5.52
N LEU A 31 23.49 -26.99 -4.35
CA LEU A 31 22.67 -26.69 -3.17
C LEU A 31 22.64 -25.19 -2.85
N GLU A 32 23.77 -24.51 -2.98
CA GLU A 32 23.90 -23.07 -2.71
C GLU A 32 23.05 -22.21 -3.65
N ASN A 33 22.93 -22.61 -4.93
CA ASN A 33 22.17 -21.88 -5.94
C ASN A 33 20.74 -22.38 -6.09
N LEU A 34 20.38 -23.50 -5.47
CA LEU A 34 19.04 -24.08 -5.47
C LEU A 34 17.91 -23.06 -5.21
N PRO A 35 18.03 -22.15 -4.21
CA PRO A 35 16.99 -21.16 -3.93
C PRO A 35 16.62 -20.25 -5.11
N ASN A 36 17.57 -19.93 -6.00
CA ASN A 36 17.32 -19.09 -7.19
C ASN A 36 16.32 -19.73 -8.17
N TYR A 37 16.14 -21.05 -8.09
CA TYR A 37 15.33 -21.82 -9.03
C TYR A 37 14.01 -22.32 -8.43
N ILE A 38 13.79 -22.13 -7.13
CA ILE A 38 12.50 -22.41 -6.48
C ILE A 38 11.58 -21.21 -6.75
N LYS A 39 10.71 -21.38 -7.74
CA LYS A 39 9.68 -20.40 -8.15
C LYS A 39 8.29 -20.92 -7.82
N HIS A 40 7.28 -20.05 -7.84
CA HIS A 40 5.90 -20.38 -7.49
C HIS A 40 5.32 -21.59 -8.26
N ASP A 41 5.75 -21.84 -9.51
CA ASP A 41 5.26 -22.97 -10.31
C ASP A 41 6.07 -24.27 -10.12
N MET A 42 7.10 -24.26 -9.27
CA MET A 42 7.98 -25.39 -9.03
C MET A 42 7.59 -26.14 -7.77
N TYR A 43 7.38 -27.44 -7.91
CA TYR A 43 6.76 -28.25 -6.85
C TYR A 43 7.69 -29.31 -6.28
N TYR A 44 8.71 -29.71 -7.04
CA TYR A 44 9.54 -30.85 -6.68
C TYR A 44 11.03 -30.55 -6.74
N ILE A 45 11.78 -31.24 -5.88
CA ILE A 45 13.23 -31.27 -5.83
C ILE A 45 13.69 -32.72 -5.94
N ARG A 46 14.73 -32.95 -6.74
CA ARG A 46 15.46 -34.23 -6.80
C ARG A 46 16.95 -33.99 -6.70
N LYS A 47 17.62 -34.80 -5.89
CA LYS A 47 19.08 -34.85 -5.85
C LYS A 47 19.61 -35.49 -7.13
N VAL A 48 20.69 -34.91 -7.66
CA VAL A 48 21.40 -35.36 -8.84
C VAL A 48 22.70 -36.01 -8.40
N THR A 49 22.91 -37.24 -8.85
CA THR A 49 24.19 -37.94 -8.78
C THR A 49 24.77 -38.06 -10.18
N LEU A 50 26.06 -37.75 -10.32
CA LEU A 50 26.76 -37.81 -11.59
C LEU A 50 27.45 -39.17 -11.73
N PRO A 51 27.22 -39.91 -12.83
CA PRO A 51 27.99 -41.11 -13.13
C PRO A 51 29.49 -40.82 -13.28
N ASP A 52 30.32 -41.83 -13.06
CA ASP A 52 31.77 -41.71 -13.22
C ASP A 52 32.14 -41.27 -14.64
N SER A 53 33.12 -40.37 -14.76
CA SER A 53 33.64 -39.86 -16.03
C SER A 53 32.65 -39.10 -16.92
N VAL A 54 31.50 -38.66 -16.38
CA VAL A 54 30.56 -37.84 -17.15
C VAL A 54 31.08 -36.41 -17.33
N GLU A 55 30.96 -35.87 -18.55
CA GLU A 55 31.28 -34.47 -18.82
C GLU A 55 30.24 -33.55 -18.16
N VAL A 56 30.73 -32.60 -17.38
CA VAL A 56 29.92 -31.54 -16.77
C VAL A 56 30.45 -30.20 -17.25
N THR A 57 29.53 -29.35 -17.71
CA THR A 57 29.83 -27.96 -18.06
C THR A 57 29.07 -27.02 -17.13
N GLU A 58 29.71 -25.95 -16.71
CA GLU A 58 29.13 -24.91 -15.84
C GLU A 58 28.91 -23.63 -16.66
N ALA A 59 27.71 -23.05 -16.54
CA ALA A 59 27.36 -21.78 -17.14
C ALA A 59 26.19 -21.14 -16.38
N ASP A 60 26.32 -19.87 -16.01
CA ASP A 60 25.28 -19.06 -15.33
C ASP A 60 24.70 -19.74 -14.09
N ASP A 61 25.56 -20.15 -13.15
CA ASP A 61 25.21 -20.83 -11.89
C ASP A 61 24.51 -22.20 -12.04
N LEU A 62 24.42 -22.70 -13.27
CA LEU A 62 23.88 -24.01 -13.63
C LEU A 62 24.96 -24.94 -14.16
N TYR A 63 24.71 -26.22 -13.95
CA TYR A 63 25.50 -27.33 -14.46
C TYR A 63 24.71 -28.08 -15.51
N ARG A 64 25.44 -28.62 -16.49
CA ARG A 64 24.89 -29.38 -17.61
C ARG A 64 25.64 -30.67 -17.81
N SER A 65 24.88 -31.75 -18.00
CA SER A 65 25.42 -33.07 -18.33
C SER A 65 24.46 -33.82 -19.25
N LYS A 66 24.99 -34.69 -20.11
CA LYS A 66 24.19 -35.60 -20.94
C LYS A 66 23.61 -36.78 -20.15
N SER A 67 24.20 -37.09 -18.99
CA SER A 67 23.80 -38.23 -18.15
C SER A 67 23.79 -37.85 -16.68
N ILE A 68 22.70 -38.19 -16.00
CA ILE A 68 22.49 -37.97 -14.57
C ILE A 68 21.73 -39.14 -13.97
N ILE A 69 21.88 -39.35 -12.66
CA ILE A 69 21.06 -40.27 -11.86
C ILE A 69 20.24 -39.40 -10.90
N LEU A 70 18.93 -39.61 -10.87
CA LEU A 70 18.00 -38.85 -10.04
C LEU A 70 17.52 -39.67 -8.86
N ASP A 71 17.62 -39.09 -7.67
CA ASP A 71 17.01 -39.64 -6.47
C ASP A 71 15.48 -39.50 -6.48
N LYS A 72 14.85 -39.99 -5.40
CA LYS A 72 13.42 -39.88 -5.16
C LYS A 72 12.96 -38.43 -5.23
N LYS A 73 11.80 -38.24 -5.86
CA LYS A 73 11.09 -36.96 -5.90
C LYS A 73 10.63 -36.55 -4.50
N VAL A 74 10.98 -35.33 -4.08
CA VAL A 74 10.53 -34.70 -2.83
C VAL A 74 9.78 -33.42 -3.20
N SER A 75 8.71 -33.07 -2.47
CA SER A 75 8.06 -31.76 -2.65
C SER A 75 8.91 -30.65 -2.04
N VAL A 76 8.89 -29.45 -2.62
CA VAL A 76 9.68 -28.30 -2.11
C VAL A 76 9.42 -28.08 -0.61
N GLU A 77 8.16 -28.10 -0.19
CA GLU A 77 7.74 -27.95 1.22
C GLU A 77 8.35 -29.00 2.18
N LYS A 78 8.68 -30.20 1.67
CA LYS A 78 9.21 -31.32 2.47
C LYS A 78 10.71 -31.49 2.29
N PHE A 79 11.39 -30.51 1.69
CA PHE A 79 12.82 -30.56 1.52
C PHE A 79 13.51 -30.49 2.87
N ASP A 80 14.39 -31.45 3.15
CA ASP A 80 15.03 -31.66 4.45
C ASP A 80 15.96 -30.50 4.84
N LYS A 81 16.51 -29.78 3.87
CA LYS A 81 17.41 -28.64 4.11
C LYS A 81 16.70 -27.42 4.69
N TRP A 82 15.36 -27.37 4.75
CA TRP A 82 14.65 -26.33 5.51
C TRP A 82 14.86 -26.43 7.03
N ALA A 83 15.48 -27.50 7.52
CA ALA A 83 15.93 -27.61 8.91
C ALA A 83 17.37 -27.08 9.13
N ASP A 84 18.11 -26.76 8.06
CA ASP A 84 19.48 -26.26 8.12
C ASP A 84 19.49 -24.72 8.12
N GLU A 85 20.05 -24.13 9.18
CA GLU A 85 20.00 -22.68 9.42
C GLU A 85 20.74 -21.89 8.34
N GLU A 86 21.92 -22.35 7.92
CA GLU A 86 22.73 -21.66 6.91
C GLU A 86 22.07 -21.73 5.53
N PHE A 87 21.51 -22.89 5.16
CA PHE A 87 20.72 -23.01 3.95
C PHE A 87 19.49 -22.10 3.98
N CYS A 88 18.75 -22.06 5.09
CA CYS A 88 17.59 -21.19 5.28
C CYS A 88 17.96 -19.71 5.10
N LYS A 89 19.05 -19.26 5.74
CA LYS A 89 19.55 -17.89 5.62
C LYS A 89 19.96 -17.57 4.18
N ASN A 90 20.71 -18.44 3.52
CA ASN A 90 21.07 -18.27 2.11
C ASN A 90 19.83 -18.27 1.19
N ALA A 91 18.85 -19.13 1.46
CA ALA A 91 17.62 -19.20 0.69
C ALA A 91 16.83 -17.90 0.76
N VAL A 92 16.63 -17.36 1.97
CA VAL A 92 15.95 -16.08 2.16
C VAL A 92 16.74 -14.92 1.56
N LYS A 93 18.08 -14.91 1.63
CA LYS A 93 18.92 -13.90 0.95
C LYS A 93 18.73 -13.88 -0.57
N LYS A 94 18.53 -15.05 -1.19
CA LYS A 94 18.36 -15.19 -2.64
C LYS A 94 16.92 -14.96 -3.08
N ASN A 95 15.96 -15.39 -2.27
CA ASN A 95 14.54 -15.24 -2.52
C ASN A 95 13.78 -15.21 -1.19
N CYS A 96 13.41 -14.02 -0.73
CA CYS A 96 12.72 -13.81 0.55
C CYS A 96 11.35 -14.54 0.65
N MET A 97 10.70 -14.85 -0.47
CA MET A 97 9.43 -15.60 -0.48
C MET A 97 9.58 -17.03 0.03
N LEU A 98 10.79 -17.60 -0.03
CA LEU A 98 11.06 -18.96 0.48
C LEU A 98 10.94 -19.08 1.99
N LEU A 99 10.80 -17.96 2.71
CA LEU A 99 10.46 -17.93 4.13
C LEU A 99 9.20 -18.76 4.44
N GLU A 100 8.28 -18.89 3.49
CA GLU A 100 7.05 -19.68 3.64
C GLU A 100 7.31 -21.17 3.96
N TYR A 101 8.41 -21.74 3.44
CA TYR A 101 8.75 -23.15 3.61
C TYR A 101 9.51 -23.44 4.91
N ILE A 102 10.12 -22.43 5.52
CA ILE A 102 10.99 -22.55 6.68
C ILE A 102 10.12 -22.64 7.93
N GLN A 103 10.24 -23.73 8.70
CA GLN A 103 9.40 -23.93 9.90
C GLN A 103 9.82 -23.02 11.06
N ASN A 104 11.12 -22.96 11.35
CA ASN A 104 11.67 -22.12 12.43
C ASN A 104 12.04 -20.73 11.88
N GLN A 105 11.08 -19.82 11.86
CA GLN A 105 11.26 -18.45 11.39
C GLN A 105 11.80 -17.58 12.53
N THR A 106 13.13 -17.48 12.64
CA THR A 106 13.75 -16.60 13.65
C THR A 106 13.57 -15.13 13.29
N ASP A 107 13.61 -14.24 14.28
CA ASP A 107 13.52 -12.79 14.07
C ASP A 107 14.56 -12.26 13.08
N GLU A 108 15.79 -12.79 13.11
CA GLU A 108 16.85 -12.42 12.16
C GLU A 108 16.45 -12.77 10.72
N LEU A 109 15.92 -13.97 10.51
CA LEU A 109 15.49 -14.45 9.20
C LEU A 109 14.26 -13.70 8.69
N CYS A 110 13.31 -13.44 9.57
CA CYS A 110 12.14 -12.61 9.28
C CYS A 110 12.55 -11.18 8.88
N LYS A 111 13.43 -10.53 9.65
CA LYS A 111 13.94 -9.19 9.32
C LYS A 111 14.71 -9.18 7.99
N LEU A 112 15.50 -10.22 7.72
CA LEU A 112 16.20 -10.38 6.44
C LEU A 112 15.26 -10.52 5.25
N ALA A 113 14.10 -11.15 5.42
CA ALA A 113 13.05 -11.20 4.40
C ALA A 113 12.35 -9.84 4.24
N LEU A 114 11.97 -9.21 5.36
CA LEU A 114 11.34 -7.87 5.38
C LEU A 114 12.25 -6.78 4.81
N ASP A 115 13.58 -6.94 4.93
CA ASP A 115 14.56 -6.05 4.31
C ASP A 115 14.49 -6.03 2.79
N GLN A 116 14.10 -7.14 2.17
CA GLN A 116 13.96 -7.27 0.72
C GLN A 116 12.57 -6.92 0.24
N ASN A 117 11.53 -7.38 0.95
CA ASN A 117 10.14 -7.10 0.61
C ASN A 117 9.27 -7.17 1.88
N THR A 118 8.65 -6.05 2.25
CA THR A 118 7.77 -5.95 3.43
C THR A 118 6.52 -6.83 3.33
N ASP A 119 6.09 -7.22 2.13
CA ASP A 119 4.94 -8.13 1.95
C ASP A 119 5.20 -9.53 2.50
N THR A 120 6.47 -9.90 2.70
CA THR A 120 6.84 -11.15 3.38
C THR A 120 6.35 -11.21 4.83
N LEU A 121 5.92 -10.09 5.42
CA LEU A 121 5.23 -10.08 6.71
C LEU A 121 4.04 -11.05 6.74
N SER A 122 3.32 -11.17 5.62
CA SER A 122 2.19 -12.10 5.48
C SER A 122 2.61 -13.58 5.60
N LEU A 123 3.87 -13.91 5.30
CA LEU A 123 4.44 -15.25 5.38
C LEU A 123 4.98 -15.60 6.78
N ILE A 124 5.13 -14.61 7.66
CA ILE A 124 5.58 -14.80 9.03
C ILE A 124 4.44 -15.44 9.84
N ARG A 125 4.69 -16.61 10.43
CA ARG A 125 3.69 -17.33 11.23
C ARG A 125 3.40 -16.58 12.53
N ASP A 126 4.44 -16.28 13.27
CA ASP A 126 4.37 -15.58 14.56
C ASP A 126 4.82 -14.12 14.38
N GLN A 127 3.85 -13.25 14.12
CA GLN A 127 4.09 -11.82 13.95
C GLN A 127 4.20 -11.15 15.34
N THR A 128 5.43 -10.95 15.80
CA THR A 128 5.68 -10.18 17.03
C THR A 128 5.45 -8.68 16.78
N PRO A 129 5.10 -7.89 17.82
CA PRO A 129 5.00 -6.44 17.71
C PRO A 129 6.25 -5.81 17.09
N GLU A 130 7.44 -6.30 17.45
CA GLU A 130 8.72 -5.81 16.95
C GLU A 130 8.91 -6.06 15.45
N LEU A 131 8.46 -7.21 14.94
CA LEU A 131 8.51 -7.52 13.50
C LEU A 131 7.51 -6.69 12.70
N CYS A 132 6.28 -6.52 13.23
CA CYS A 132 5.27 -5.66 12.63
C CYS A 132 5.75 -4.20 12.58
N GLU A 133 6.26 -3.69 13.70
CA GLU A 133 6.84 -2.33 13.78
C GLU A 133 8.01 -2.17 12.80
N TYR A 134 8.90 -3.16 12.71
CA TYR A 134 10.01 -3.16 11.76
C TYR A 134 9.54 -3.06 10.31
N ALA A 135 8.51 -3.83 9.95
CA ALA A 135 7.92 -3.79 8.62
C ALA A 135 7.25 -2.44 8.32
N ILE A 136 6.45 -1.91 9.25
CA ILE A 136 5.74 -0.62 9.09
C ILE A 136 6.73 0.54 8.96
N LYS A 137 7.81 0.55 9.74
CA LYS A 137 8.86 1.57 9.62
C LYS A 137 9.55 1.58 8.27
N LYS A 138 9.60 0.44 7.57
CA LYS A 138 10.13 0.35 6.20
C LYS A 138 9.10 0.74 5.15
N ASN A 139 7.87 0.30 5.32
CA ASN A 139 6.75 0.61 4.45
C ASN A 139 5.48 0.71 5.30
N PRO A 140 4.92 1.91 5.51
CA PRO A 140 3.73 2.09 6.33
C PRO A 140 2.52 1.26 5.87
N LEU A 141 2.43 0.98 4.56
CA LEU A 141 1.36 0.16 3.98
C LEU A 141 1.47 -1.33 4.36
N ALA A 142 2.59 -1.76 4.96
CA ALA A 142 2.74 -3.11 5.51
C ALA A 142 1.73 -3.42 6.62
N ILE A 143 1.05 -2.41 7.20
CA ILE A 143 -0.07 -2.58 8.12
C ILE A 143 -1.16 -3.52 7.55
N ASN A 144 -1.34 -3.53 6.22
CA ASN A 144 -2.26 -4.44 5.53
C ASN A 144 -1.92 -5.93 5.71
N ASN A 145 -0.65 -6.25 5.98
CA ASN A 145 -0.18 -7.63 6.17
C ASN A 145 -0.04 -8.01 7.66
N VAL A 146 -0.40 -7.10 8.58
CA VAL A 146 -0.42 -7.35 10.03
C VAL A 146 -1.70 -8.08 10.41
N LYS A 147 -1.59 -9.27 11.00
CA LYS A 147 -2.73 -10.11 11.42
C LYS A 147 -3.54 -9.49 12.56
N HIS A 148 -2.87 -8.77 13.44
CA HIS A 148 -3.47 -8.13 14.62
C HIS A 148 -3.03 -6.66 14.68
N GLN A 149 -3.79 -5.81 14.00
CA GLN A 149 -3.54 -4.38 13.95
C GLN A 149 -3.86 -3.73 15.30
N THR A 150 -2.84 -3.51 16.13
CA THR A 150 -3.00 -2.79 17.40
C THR A 150 -3.07 -1.28 17.15
N TYR A 151 -3.64 -0.54 18.10
CA TYR A 151 -3.72 0.92 18.00
C TYR A 151 -2.34 1.56 17.77
N GLU A 152 -1.30 1.11 18.46
CA GLU A 152 0.07 1.64 18.30
C GLU A 152 0.65 1.39 16.91
N LEU A 153 0.41 0.20 16.32
CA LEU A 153 0.88 -0.10 14.97
C LEU A 153 0.11 0.70 13.91
N CYS A 154 -1.21 0.82 14.08
CA CYS A 154 -2.07 1.66 13.26
C CYS A 154 -1.63 3.12 13.29
N LYS A 155 -1.42 3.66 14.49
CA LYS A 155 -0.94 5.02 14.70
C LYS A 155 0.41 5.25 14.05
N LEU A 156 1.37 4.37 14.28
CA LEU A 156 2.70 4.44 13.66
C LEU A 156 2.63 4.46 12.13
N ALA A 157 1.79 3.61 11.53
CA ALA A 157 1.61 3.54 10.09
C ALA A 157 1.00 4.85 9.56
N VAL A 158 -0.09 5.33 10.16
CA VAL A 158 -0.78 6.56 9.75
C VAL A 158 0.08 7.79 9.97
N GLU A 159 0.88 7.85 11.04
CA GLU A 159 1.84 8.94 11.28
C GLU A 159 2.93 9.02 10.22
N SER A 160 3.31 7.89 9.65
CA SER A 160 4.33 7.82 8.61
C SER A 160 3.75 8.07 7.21
N ASP A 161 2.54 7.57 6.94
CA ASP A 161 1.82 7.75 5.68
C ASP A 161 0.31 7.70 5.92
N ILE A 162 -0.39 8.78 5.57
CA ILE A 162 -1.84 8.90 5.78
C ILE A 162 -2.64 7.88 4.97
N GLU A 163 -2.12 7.41 3.83
CA GLU A 163 -2.81 6.41 3.00
C GLU A 163 -2.97 5.07 3.72
N ALA A 164 -2.07 4.77 4.67
CA ALA A 164 -2.15 3.58 5.50
C ALA A 164 -3.48 3.48 6.27
N LEU A 165 -4.15 4.61 6.50
CA LEU A 165 -5.47 4.66 7.13
C LEU A 165 -6.50 3.81 6.37
N ALA A 166 -6.43 3.75 5.04
CA ALA A 166 -7.35 2.93 4.22
C ALA A 166 -7.14 1.42 4.41
N LEU A 167 -5.94 1.01 4.84
CA LEU A 167 -5.54 -0.39 5.05
C LEU A 167 -5.79 -0.87 6.48
N ILE A 168 -6.30 0.01 7.35
CA ILE A 168 -6.62 -0.31 8.73
C ILE A 168 -8.04 -0.90 8.80
N ASP A 169 -8.17 -2.09 9.38
CA ASP A 169 -9.41 -2.86 9.46
C ASP A 169 -10.47 -2.13 10.28
N GLU A 170 -10.15 -1.81 11.53
CA GLU A 170 -10.97 -1.01 12.42
C GLU A 170 -10.31 0.35 12.60
N GLN A 171 -11.04 1.42 12.29
CA GLN A 171 -10.55 2.80 12.37
C GLN A 171 -11.14 3.48 13.63
N PRO A 172 -10.45 3.46 14.80
CA PRO A 172 -10.91 4.16 16.00
C PRO A 172 -11.06 5.66 15.74
N TYR A 173 -12.09 6.26 16.34
CA TYR A 173 -12.37 7.68 16.17
C TYR A 173 -11.16 8.57 16.47
N GLU A 174 -10.45 8.31 17.57
CA GLU A 174 -9.25 9.07 17.97
C GLU A 174 -8.16 9.04 16.90
N LEU A 175 -7.93 7.88 16.26
CA LEU A 175 -6.97 7.75 15.17
C LEU A 175 -7.40 8.56 13.94
N CYS A 176 -8.68 8.50 13.59
CA CYS A 176 -9.24 9.28 12.48
C CYS A 176 -9.19 10.79 12.75
N GLU A 177 -9.53 11.21 13.96
CA GLU A 177 -9.49 12.61 14.37
C GLU A 177 -8.07 13.16 14.30
N ASP A 178 -7.10 12.45 14.89
CA ASP A 178 -5.68 12.84 14.85
C ASP A 178 -5.16 12.93 13.40
N ALA A 179 -5.53 11.95 12.57
CA ALA A 179 -5.20 11.92 11.15
C ALA A 179 -5.74 13.14 10.41
N VAL A 180 -7.04 13.42 10.53
CA VAL A 180 -7.72 14.54 9.86
C VAL A 180 -7.23 15.89 10.36
N LYS A 181 -6.94 16.00 11.66
CA LYS A 181 -6.42 17.23 12.26
C LYS A 181 -5.02 17.57 11.75
N ARG A 182 -4.18 16.57 11.47
CA ARG A 182 -2.85 16.77 10.89
C ARG A 182 -2.93 17.04 9.40
N ASP A 183 -3.78 16.29 8.70
CA ASP A 183 -3.97 16.37 7.26
C ASP A 183 -5.46 16.17 6.92
N PRO A 184 -6.19 17.25 6.56
CA PRO A 184 -7.59 17.15 6.20
C PRO A 184 -7.88 16.20 5.03
N SER A 185 -6.89 15.91 4.16
CA SER A 185 -7.04 14.93 3.07
C SER A 185 -7.25 13.49 3.57
N ALA A 186 -6.94 13.22 4.84
CA ALA A 186 -7.23 11.94 5.50
C ALA A 186 -8.70 11.50 5.35
N ILE A 187 -9.63 12.46 5.18
CA ILE A 187 -11.05 12.22 4.90
C ILE A 187 -11.24 11.23 3.73
N TYR A 188 -10.37 11.22 2.71
CA TYR A 188 -10.46 10.29 1.58
C TYR A 188 -10.23 8.82 1.96
N TYR A 189 -9.45 8.56 3.01
CA TYR A 189 -9.06 7.21 3.43
C TYR A 189 -9.96 6.68 4.57
N LEU A 190 -10.95 7.46 5.00
CA LEU A 190 -11.91 7.04 6.01
C LEU A 190 -12.97 6.09 5.43
N LYS A 191 -13.21 4.98 6.11
CA LYS A 191 -14.27 4.02 5.74
C LYS A 191 -15.67 4.61 5.97
N LYS A 192 -15.82 5.42 7.03
CA LYS A 192 -17.08 6.03 7.46
C LYS A 192 -16.85 7.44 8.00
N PRO A 193 -16.53 8.42 7.14
CA PRO A 193 -16.42 9.81 7.58
C PRO A 193 -17.79 10.31 8.09
N ASP A 194 -17.77 11.06 9.18
CA ASP A 194 -18.95 11.67 9.80
C ASP A 194 -18.84 13.20 9.89
N GLU A 195 -19.92 13.84 10.32
CA GLU A 195 -19.98 15.30 10.43
C GLU A 195 -18.93 15.87 11.40
N ASN A 196 -18.64 15.18 12.50
CA ASN A 196 -17.65 15.65 13.46
C ASN A 196 -16.26 15.72 12.83
N LEU A 197 -15.87 14.70 12.05
CA LEU A 197 -14.60 14.67 11.35
C LEU A 197 -14.53 15.75 10.25
N TYR A 198 -15.63 16.05 9.56
CA TYR A 198 -15.69 17.19 8.64
C TYR A 198 -15.46 18.53 9.35
N TRP A 199 -16.02 18.71 10.55
CA TRP A 199 -15.73 19.89 11.37
C TRP A 199 -14.28 19.95 11.85
N VAL A 200 -13.67 18.81 12.17
CA VAL A 200 -12.23 18.75 12.50
C VAL A 200 -11.39 19.19 11.31
N ALA A 201 -11.72 18.70 10.11
CA ALA A 201 -11.07 19.10 8.86
C ALA A 201 -11.19 20.62 8.65
N LEU A 202 -12.40 21.16 8.68
CA LEU A 202 -12.67 22.58 8.43
C LEU A 202 -12.03 23.52 9.45
N LYS A 203 -11.95 23.09 10.71
CA LYS A 203 -11.27 23.87 11.76
C LYS A 203 -9.75 23.86 11.60
N SER A 204 -9.21 22.85 10.92
CA SER A 204 -7.77 22.73 10.65
C SER A 204 -7.40 23.51 9.38
N ASP A 205 -8.22 23.39 8.33
CA ASP A 205 -8.07 24.12 7.07
C ASP A 205 -9.45 24.32 6.42
N ILE A 206 -9.81 25.58 6.13
CA ILE A 206 -11.11 25.88 5.50
C ILE A 206 -11.22 25.35 4.07
N ASP A 207 -10.07 25.18 3.39
CA ASP A 207 -10.01 24.64 2.03
C ASP A 207 -10.50 23.19 1.99
N SER A 208 -10.51 22.51 3.14
CA SER A 208 -11.04 21.15 3.29
C SER A 208 -12.53 21.04 2.98
N ILE A 209 -13.26 22.16 2.86
CA ILE A 209 -14.68 22.17 2.42
C ILE A 209 -14.84 21.45 1.08
N THR A 210 -13.82 21.51 0.22
CA THR A 210 -13.77 20.85 -1.09
C THR A 210 -13.71 19.32 -1.00
N LEU A 211 -13.28 18.78 0.14
CA LEU A 211 -13.20 17.34 0.42
C LEU A 211 -14.56 16.77 0.85
N ILE A 212 -15.46 17.63 1.33
CA ILE A 212 -16.75 17.23 1.86
C ILE A 212 -17.74 17.13 0.70
N LYS A 213 -18.19 15.90 0.40
CA LYS A 213 -19.08 15.65 -0.75
C LYS A 213 -20.41 16.41 -0.70
N LYS A 214 -20.93 16.68 0.50
CA LYS A 214 -22.19 17.39 0.74
C LYS A 214 -22.07 18.27 1.99
N PRO A 215 -21.42 19.44 1.90
CA PRO A 215 -21.32 20.34 3.04
C PRO A 215 -22.69 20.87 3.46
N THR A 216 -22.87 21.09 4.75
CA THR A 216 -24.11 21.72 5.27
C THR A 216 -24.06 23.24 5.10
N ASN A 217 -25.20 23.91 5.27
CA ASN A 217 -25.23 25.36 5.27
C ASN A 217 -24.37 25.94 6.40
N GLU A 218 -24.36 25.33 7.58
CA GLU A 218 -23.52 25.76 8.70
C GLU A 218 -22.03 25.70 8.34
N MET A 219 -21.60 24.67 7.60
CA MET A 219 -20.23 24.56 7.12
C MET A 219 -19.90 25.66 6.10
N TYR A 220 -20.81 25.93 5.16
CA TYR A 220 -20.62 27.06 4.23
C TYR A 220 -20.57 28.40 4.95
N ILE A 221 -21.45 28.63 5.93
CA ILE A 221 -21.42 29.83 6.77
C ILE A 221 -20.05 29.97 7.45
N TYR A 222 -19.57 28.90 8.09
CA TYR A 222 -18.26 28.89 8.77
C TYR A 222 -17.10 29.27 7.84
N VAL A 223 -17.11 28.79 6.60
CA VAL A 223 -16.10 29.10 5.59
C VAL A 223 -16.24 30.54 5.10
N LEU A 224 -17.45 30.97 4.73
CA LEU A 224 -17.71 32.32 4.20
C LEU A 224 -17.45 33.43 5.21
N GLU A 225 -17.63 33.15 6.50
CA GLU A 225 -17.27 34.08 7.57
C GLU A 225 -15.75 34.33 7.64
N ARG A 226 -14.94 33.37 7.20
CA ARG A 226 -13.46 33.47 7.16
C ARG A 226 -12.97 34.01 5.83
N ASP A 227 -13.52 33.50 4.74
CA ASP A 227 -13.22 33.94 3.39
C ASP A 227 -14.49 33.91 2.53
N GLY A 228 -15.05 35.10 2.28
CA GLY A 228 -16.25 35.26 1.48
C GLY A 228 -16.08 34.85 0.02
N GLU A 229 -14.85 34.77 -0.51
CA GLU A 229 -14.61 34.42 -1.92
C GLU A 229 -14.97 32.96 -2.22
N TYR A 230 -15.06 32.12 -1.19
CA TYR A 230 -15.58 30.75 -1.31
C TYR A 230 -16.99 30.67 -1.88
N LEU A 231 -17.76 31.77 -1.87
CA LEU A 231 -19.06 31.84 -2.51
C LEU A 231 -19.00 31.42 -3.99
N GLN A 232 -17.87 31.67 -4.66
CA GLN A 232 -17.64 31.28 -6.05
C GLN A 232 -17.71 29.76 -6.29
N TYR A 233 -17.45 28.95 -5.26
CA TYR A 233 -17.47 27.49 -5.31
C TYR A 233 -18.77 26.88 -4.81
N ILE A 234 -19.72 27.69 -4.32
CA ILE A 234 -21.01 27.22 -3.81
C ILE A 234 -22.01 27.14 -4.95
N ASP A 235 -22.51 25.93 -5.23
CA ASP A 235 -23.46 25.74 -6.32
C ASP A 235 -24.83 26.33 -6.03
N ASN A 236 -25.40 25.98 -4.87
CA ASN A 236 -26.70 26.42 -4.41
C ASN A 236 -26.55 27.58 -3.42
N GLN A 237 -26.46 28.80 -3.96
CA GLN A 237 -26.31 30.01 -3.15
C GLN A 237 -27.67 30.46 -2.60
N THR A 238 -27.85 30.38 -1.28
CA THR A 238 -29.01 31.00 -0.62
C THR A 238 -28.76 32.49 -0.42
N GLU A 239 -29.83 33.27 -0.24
CA GLU A 239 -29.70 34.70 0.06
C GLU A 239 -28.88 34.94 1.34
N GLU A 240 -29.02 34.07 2.34
CA GLU A 240 -28.23 34.12 3.57
C GLU A 240 -26.73 33.93 3.31
N LEU A 241 -26.33 32.90 2.54
CA LEU A 241 -24.93 32.66 2.19
C LEU A 241 -24.36 33.85 1.39
N CYS A 242 -25.10 34.37 0.42
CA CYS A 242 -24.71 35.57 -0.34
C CYS A 242 -24.50 36.79 0.58
N ARG A 243 -25.42 37.03 1.53
CA ARG A 243 -25.28 38.14 2.49
C ARG A 243 -24.05 38.00 3.36
N ILE A 244 -23.75 36.80 3.85
CA ILE A 244 -22.57 36.54 4.69
C ILE A 244 -21.29 36.81 3.90
N ALA A 245 -21.19 36.27 2.68
CA ALA A 245 -20.06 36.51 1.80
C ALA A 245 -19.84 37.99 1.47
N ILE A 246 -20.91 38.73 1.12
CA ILE A 246 -20.85 40.18 0.83
C ILE A 246 -20.43 40.97 2.08
N LYS A 247 -20.92 40.60 3.27
CA LYS A 247 -20.51 41.24 4.52
C LYS A 247 -19.04 40.99 4.85
N ASN A 248 -18.51 39.80 4.54
CA ASN A 248 -17.10 39.50 4.68
C ASN A 248 -16.25 40.28 3.66
N ASN A 249 -16.63 40.27 2.38
CA ASN A 249 -15.97 41.01 1.30
C ASN A 249 -17.03 41.48 0.28
N PRO A 250 -17.31 42.79 0.17
CA PRO A 250 -18.32 43.31 -0.75
C PRO A 250 -18.09 42.94 -2.22
N ARG A 251 -16.83 42.70 -2.62
CA ARG A 251 -16.50 42.24 -3.98
C ARG A 251 -17.12 40.88 -4.31
N CYS A 252 -17.50 40.07 -3.32
CA CYS A 252 -18.17 38.79 -3.53
C CYS A 252 -19.52 38.91 -4.24
N LEU A 253 -20.09 40.12 -4.35
CA LEU A 253 -21.23 40.37 -5.25
C LEU A 253 -20.97 39.87 -6.68
N GLN A 254 -19.72 39.89 -7.14
CA GLN A 254 -19.32 39.36 -8.46
C GLN A 254 -19.58 37.86 -8.62
N PHE A 255 -19.60 37.11 -7.50
CA PHE A 255 -19.81 35.66 -7.46
C PHE A 255 -21.27 35.26 -7.20
N VAL A 256 -22.14 36.21 -6.84
CA VAL A 256 -23.58 35.96 -6.61
C VAL A 256 -24.26 35.61 -7.92
N LYS A 257 -24.67 34.35 -8.12
CA LYS A 257 -25.29 33.86 -9.36
C LYS A 257 -26.61 34.58 -9.66
N GLU A 258 -27.49 34.65 -8.67
CA GLU A 258 -28.80 35.31 -8.75
C GLU A 258 -28.82 36.54 -7.84
N GLN A 259 -28.62 37.73 -8.43
CA GLN A 259 -28.61 38.99 -7.67
C GLN A 259 -30.04 39.44 -7.34
N THR A 260 -30.24 39.88 -6.09
CA THR A 260 -31.46 40.57 -5.66
C THR A 260 -31.15 42.03 -5.35
N LYS A 261 -32.16 42.90 -5.46
CA LYS A 261 -32.01 44.33 -5.13
C LYS A 261 -31.39 44.52 -3.74
N SER A 262 -31.85 43.74 -2.76
CA SER A 262 -31.33 43.81 -1.39
C SER A 262 -29.88 43.35 -1.24
N LEU A 263 -29.40 42.37 -2.02
CA LEU A 263 -27.99 41.97 -2.04
C LEU A 263 -27.11 43.05 -2.67
N CYS A 264 -27.55 43.65 -3.79
CA CYS A 264 -26.83 44.72 -4.45
C CYS A 264 -26.76 45.99 -3.59
N GLU A 265 -27.87 46.38 -2.97
CA GLU A 265 -27.93 47.51 -2.04
C GLU A 265 -26.99 47.29 -0.85
N LEU A 266 -26.99 46.09 -0.24
CA LEU A 266 -26.08 45.74 0.84
C LEU A 266 -24.61 45.86 0.42
N ALA A 267 -24.25 45.35 -0.76
CA ALA A 267 -22.87 45.42 -1.25
C ALA A 267 -22.43 46.87 -1.51
N LEU A 268 -23.29 47.69 -2.11
CA LEU A 268 -23.02 49.11 -2.39
C LEU A 268 -22.95 49.97 -1.13
N GLU A 269 -23.72 49.63 -0.10
CA GLU A 269 -23.64 50.27 1.21
C GLU A 269 -22.28 50.01 1.87
N LEU A 270 -21.76 48.79 1.74
CA LEU A 270 -20.48 48.39 2.33
C LEU A 270 -19.27 48.88 1.52
N ASP A 271 -19.33 48.86 0.19
CA ASP A 271 -18.29 49.41 -0.68
C ASP A 271 -18.88 49.89 -2.02
N PRO A 272 -19.06 51.21 -2.23
CA PRO A 272 -19.58 51.75 -3.48
C PRO A 272 -18.77 51.39 -4.74
N MET A 273 -17.49 51.01 -4.60
CA MET A 273 -16.64 50.65 -5.74
C MET A 273 -17.06 49.32 -6.40
N VAL A 274 -17.90 48.52 -5.73
CA VAL A 274 -18.42 47.25 -6.27
C VAL A 274 -19.55 47.44 -7.27
N MET A 275 -19.94 48.68 -7.59
CA MET A 275 -20.99 49.00 -8.58
C MET A 275 -20.78 48.30 -9.94
N ASN A 276 -19.52 48.12 -10.35
CA ASN A 276 -19.20 47.41 -11.60
C ASN A 276 -19.62 45.93 -11.61
N TYR A 277 -19.97 45.35 -10.45
CA TYR A 277 -20.45 43.98 -10.30
C TYR A 277 -21.98 43.87 -10.25
N VAL A 278 -22.72 44.99 -10.22
CA VAL A 278 -24.20 44.99 -10.26
C VAL A 278 -24.68 44.65 -11.66
N ARG A 279 -25.57 43.65 -11.78
CA ARG A 279 -26.06 43.11 -13.06
C ARG A 279 -27.58 43.20 -13.23
N ILE A 280 -28.26 43.83 -12.28
CA ILE A 280 -29.71 44.04 -12.29
C ILE A 280 -30.04 45.54 -12.17
N PRO A 281 -31.22 45.99 -12.62
CA PRO A 281 -31.70 47.35 -12.37
C PRO A 281 -31.96 47.59 -10.87
N LEU A 282 -31.65 48.80 -10.37
CA LEU A 282 -31.83 49.21 -8.96
C LEU A 282 -32.88 50.33 -8.77
N ASP A 283 -33.42 50.82 -9.88
CA ASP A 283 -34.47 51.82 -10.02
C ASP A 283 -35.82 51.38 -9.41
#